data_AF-A0A7C5ZT06-F1
#
_entry.id   AF-A0A7C5ZT06-F1
#
_cell.length_a   1.000
_cell.length_b   1.000
_cell.length_c   1.000
_cell.angle_alpha   90.00
_cell.angle_beta   90.00
_cell.angle_gamma   90.00
#
_symmetry.space_group_name_H-M   'P 1'
#
loop_
_entity.id
_entity.type
_entity.pdbx_description
1 polymer ?
#
loop_
_entity_poly.entity_id
_entity_poly.type
_entity_poly.pdbx_seq_one_letter_code
_entity_poly.pdbx_strand_id
1 'polypeptide(L)'
;MKIDIKWKINFHWKDMVRISDGFLRSLEKPVILWLLSRKPMHGYEIMTEFRRLTGRKLKPSVVYPFLRRLETEGFVSSQWIITGRRKIRSYRLTGKGETLVHKVRELFTQPIREFFLYLIDKKE
;
A
#
# COMPACT_ATOMS: atom_id res chain seq x y z
N MET A 1 -46.38 -16.44 -3.48
CA MET A 1 -45.19 -16.12 -2.67
C MET A 1 -44.04 -15.79 -3.64
N LYS A 2 -43.77 -14.51 -3.92
CA LYS A 2 -42.64 -14.10 -4.77
C LYS A 2 -41.39 -14.01 -3.89
N ILE A 3 -40.44 -14.91 -4.10
CA ILE A 3 -39.13 -14.86 -3.45
C ILE A 3 -38.38 -13.65 -4.03
N ASP A 4 -38.00 -12.70 -3.17
CA ASP A 4 -37.25 -11.50 -3.57
C ASP A 4 -35.77 -11.86 -3.85
N ILE A 5 -35.52 -12.28 -5.09
CA ILE A 5 -34.20 -12.65 -5.60
C ILE A 5 -33.22 -11.45 -5.58
N LYS A 6 -33.72 -10.20 -5.54
CA LYS A 6 -32.87 -9.01 -5.51
C LYS A 6 -32.03 -8.93 -4.23
N TRP A 7 -32.52 -9.44 -3.10
CA TRP A 7 -31.78 -9.40 -1.83
C TRP A 7 -30.55 -10.33 -1.81
N LYS A 8 -30.68 -11.55 -2.36
CA LYS A 8 -29.56 -12.51 -2.43
C LYS A 8 -28.42 -12.03 -3.32
N ILE A 9 -28.75 -11.40 -4.45
CA ILE A 9 -27.77 -10.85 -5.41
C ILE A 9 -27.05 -9.63 -4.80
N ASN A 10 -27.78 -8.76 -4.11
CA ASN A 10 -27.22 -7.55 -3.47
C ASN A 10 -26.32 -7.90 -2.26
N PHE A 11 -26.58 -9.03 -1.59
CA PHE A 11 -25.76 -9.54 -0.49
C PHE A 11 -24.43 -10.14 -0.99
N HIS A 12 -24.48 -11.07 -1.94
CA HIS A 12 -23.26 -11.68 -2.52
C HIS A 12 -22.34 -10.66 -3.18
N TRP A 13 -22.89 -9.70 -3.92
CA TRP A 13 -22.08 -8.65 -4.56
C TRP A 13 -21.32 -7.80 -3.54
N LYS A 14 -21.98 -7.39 -2.44
CA LYS A 14 -21.34 -6.61 -1.39
C LYS A 14 -20.19 -7.36 -0.73
N ASP A 15 -20.35 -8.66 -0.50
CA ASP A 15 -19.28 -9.47 0.08
C ASP A 15 -18.10 -9.69 -0.87
N MET A 16 -18.35 -9.87 -2.17
CA MET A 16 -17.28 -9.96 -3.16
C MET A 16 -16.48 -8.64 -3.31
N VAL A 17 -17.17 -7.50 -3.30
CA VAL A 17 -16.51 -6.17 -3.31
C VAL A 17 -15.70 -5.94 -2.03
N ARG A 18 -16.16 -6.44 -0.87
CA ARG A 18 -15.42 -6.36 0.41
C ARG A 18 -14.11 -7.14 0.38
N ILE A 19 -14.06 -8.29 -0.31
CA ILE A 19 -12.82 -9.08 -0.45
C ILE A 19 -11.76 -8.29 -1.23
N SER A 20 -12.15 -7.70 -2.36
CA SER A 20 -11.26 -6.88 -3.18
C SER A 20 -10.79 -5.63 -2.43
N ASP A 21 -11.67 -5.00 -1.65
CA ASP A 21 -11.31 -3.86 -0.81
C ASP A 21 -10.30 -4.22 0.29
N GLY A 22 -10.53 -5.35 0.97
CA GLY A 22 -9.65 -5.85 2.02
C GLY A 22 -8.25 -6.21 1.50
N PHE A 23 -8.18 -6.87 0.34
CA PHE A 23 -6.90 -7.20 -0.30
C PHE A 23 -6.08 -5.94 -0.62
N LEU A 24 -6.69 -4.94 -1.27
CA LEU A 24 -6.01 -3.70 -1.61
C LEU A 24 -5.55 -2.90 -0.38
N ARG A 25 -6.33 -2.93 0.71
CA ARG A 25 -5.91 -2.33 2.00
C ARG A 25 -4.68 -3.03 2.58
N SER A 26 -4.59 -4.35 2.46
CA SER A 26 -3.42 -5.11 2.89
C SER A 26 -2.16 -4.75 2.11
N LEU A 27 -2.29 -4.28 0.86
CA LEU A 27 -1.18 -3.83 0.04
C LEU A 27 -0.71 -2.40 0.33
N GLU A 28 -1.45 -1.60 1.11
CA GLU A 28 -1.10 -0.20 1.39
C GLU A 28 0.31 -0.06 1.98
N LYS A 29 0.64 -0.82 3.03
CA LYS A 29 1.95 -0.74 3.72
C LYS A 29 3.11 -1.27 2.86
N PRO A 30 3.02 -2.44 2.20
CA PRO A 30 4.03 -2.89 1.24
C PRO A 30 4.31 -1.87 0.13
N VAL A 31 3.28 -1.23 -0.43
CA VAL A 31 3.45 -0.23 -1.48
C VAL A 31 4.15 1.02 -0.92
N ILE A 32 3.83 1.48 0.30
CA ILE A 32 4.54 2.60 0.94
C ILE A 32 6.04 2.27 1.09
N LEU A 33 6.38 1.08 1.57
CA LEU A 33 7.77 0.63 1.72
C LEU A 33 8.50 0.59 0.38
N TRP A 34 7.87 0.01 -0.64
CA TRP A 34 8.42 -0.04 -1.99
C TRP A 34 8.60 1.36 -2.62
N LEU A 35 7.68 2.29 -2.38
CA LEU A 35 7.84 3.67 -2.86
C LEU A 35 9.08 4.33 -2.22
N LEU A 36 9.28 4.14 -0.92
CA LEU A 36 10.42 4.69 -0.19
C LEU A 36 11.77 4.08 -0.59
N SER A 37 11.80 2.83 -1.09
CA SER A 37 13.04 2.24 -1.62
C SER A 37 13.46 2.78 -2.98
N ARG A 38 12.53 3.40 -3.73
CA ARG A 38 12.86 4.02 -5.02
C ARG A 38 13.55 5.37 -4.86
N LYS A 39 13.06 6.18 -3.93
CA LYS A 39 13.63 7.50 -3.59
C LYS A 39 13.07 7.98 -2.25
N PRO A 40 13.74 8.93 -1.59
CA PRO A 40 13.12 9.68 -0.50
C PRO A 40 11.84 10.36 -0.98
N MET A 41 10.81 10.34 -0.13
CA MET A 41 9.51 10.95 -0.43
C MET A 41 8.92 11.62 0.80
N HIS A 42 8.12 12.66 0.59
CA HIS A 42 7.23 13.18 1.62
C HIS A 42 5.87 12.47 1.63
N GLY A 43 5.13 12.54 2.74
CA GLY A 43 3.86 11.83 2.91
C GLY A 43 2.84 12.09 1.77
N TYR A 44 2.80 13.32 1.26
CA TYR A 44 1.93 13.67 0.12
C TYR A 44 2.38 13.04 -1.22
N GLU A 45 3.68 12.94 -1.48
CA GLU A 45 4.21 12.23 -2.65
C GLU A 45 3.81 10.76 -2.61
N ILE A 46 3.93 10.12 -1.44
CA ILE A 46 3.53 8.72 -1.24
C ILE A 46 2.04 8.53 -1.57
N MET A 47 1.16 9.40 -1.05
CA MET A 47 -0.28 9.34 -1.35
C MET A 47 -0.57 9.55 -2.83
N THR A 48 0.18 10.44 -3.49
CA THR A 48 0.02 10.76 -4.91
C THR A 48 0.44 9.58 -5.80
N GLU A 49 1.63 9.03 -5.56
CA GLU A 49 2.13 7.86 -6.29
C GLU A 49 1.28 6.62 -6.03
N PHE A 50 0.84 6.40 -4.78
CA PHE A 50 -0.07 5.30 -4.48
C PHE A 50 -1.36 5.38 -5.30
N ARG A 51 -1.96 6.58 -5.40
CA ARG A 51 -3.16 6.79 -6.22
C ARG A 51 -2.88 6.56 -7.70
N ARG A 52 -1.72 7.01 -8.19
CA ARG A 52 -1.32 6.79 -9.59
C ARG A 52 -1.19 5.29 -9.92
N LEU A 53 -0.67 4.49 -8.98
CA LEU A 53 -0.43 3.06 -9.18
C LEU A 53 -1.70 2.20 -9.02
N THR A 54 -2.58 2.56 -8.10
CA THR A 54 -3.69 1.70 -7.67
C THR A 54 -5.07 2.25 -8.05
N GLY A 55 -5.14 3.49 -8.55
CA GLY A 55 -6.40 4.22 -8.75
C GLY A 55 -7.08 4.67 -7.45
N ARG A 56 -6.54 4.30 -6.27
CA ARG A 56 -7.20 4.50 -4.97
C ARG A 56 -6.56 5.58 -4.11
N LYS A 57 -7.38 6.24 -3.30
CA LYS A 57 -6.90 7.23 -2.33
C LYS A 57 -6.34 6.53 -1.09
N LEU A 58 -5.05 6.72 -0.85
CA LEU A 58 -4.41 6.35 0.42
C LEU A 58 -4.69 7.43 1.46
N LYS A 59 -5.23 7.06 2.62
CA LYS A 59 -5.62 8.03 3.64
C LYS A 59 -4.40 8.51 4.45
N PRO A 60 -4.32 9.81 4.81
CA PRO A 60 -3.32 10.33 5.75
C PRO A 60 -3.25 9.55 7.08
N SER A 61 -4.42 9.06 7.55
CA SER A 61 -4.56 8.24 8.76
C SER A 61 -3.88 6.87 8.68
N VAL A 62 -3.48 6.43 7.49
CA VAL A 62 -2.67 5.22 7.28
C VAL A 62 -1.20 5.60 7.12
N VAL A 63 -0.93 6.58 6.26
CA VAL A 63 0.44 6.98 5.89
C VAL A 63 1.23 7.47 7.09
N TYR A 64 0.73 8.49 7.79
CA TYR A 64 1.53 9.15 8.82
C TYR A 64 1.78 8.28 10.05
N PRO A 65 0.79 7.51 10.57
CA PRO A 65 1.07 6.55 11.64
C PRO A 65 2.07 5.47 11.23
N PHE A 66 2.00 4.99 9.99
CA PHE A 66 2.93 3.98 9.51
C PHE A 66 4.35 4.54 9.33
N LEU A 67 4.51 5.73 8.75
CA LEU A 67 5.81 6.41 8.64
C LEU A 67 6.41 6.69 10.02
N ARG A 68 5.59 7.16 10.98
CA ARG A 68 6.02 7.38 12.36
C ARG A 68 6.52 6.08 12.99
N ARG A 69 5.80 4.97 12.79
CA ARG A 69 6.21 3.66 13.28
C ARG A 69 7.54 3.20 12.67
N LEU A 70 7.69 3.30 11.35
CA LEU A 70 8.95 2.96 10.68
C LEU A 70 10.12 3.80 11.19
N GLU A 71 9.88 5.08 11.46
CA GLU A 71 10.89 5.97 12.02
C GLU A 71 11.25 5.60 13.47
N THR A 72 10.25 5.40 14.34
CA THR A 72 10.47 4.97 15.73
C THR A 72 11.21 3.63 15.81
N GLU A 73 10.94 2.71 14.88
CA GLU A 73 11.61 1.41 14.81
C GLU A 73 12.95 1.46 14.02
N GLY A 74 13.37 2.64 13.53
CA GLY A 74 14.65 2.86 12.85
C GLY A 74 14.75 2.32 11.41
N PHE A 75 13.63 1.96 10.79
CA PHE A 75 13.57 1.55 9.38
C PHE A 75 13.61 2.76 8.42
N VAL A 76 13.20 3.93 8.90
CA VAL A 76 13.17 5.18 8.12
C VAL A 76 13.84 6.29 8.92
N SER A 77 14.61 7.14 8.24
CA SER A 77 15.02 8.44 8.78
C SER A 77 14.19 9.55 8.13
N SER A 78 14.03 10.67 8.83
CA SER A 78 13.36 11.83 8.26
C SER A 78 14.20 13.10 8.39
N GLN A 79 13.97 14.01 7.46
CA GLN A 79 14.59 15.33 7.45
C GLN A 79 13.55 16.37 7.01
N TRP A 80 13.65 17.57 7.57
CA TRP A 80 12.85 18.70 7.10
C TRP A 80 13.50 19.31 5.86
N ILE A 81 12.77 19.34 4.77
CA ILE A 81 13.17 20.00 3.53
C ILE A 81 12.33 21.27 3.35
N ILE A 82 12.92 22.30 2.76
CA ILE A 82 12.21 23.53 2.41
C ILE A 82 11.76 23.40 0.95
N THR A 83 10.44 23.45 0.74
CA THR A 83 9.85 23.48 -0.59
C THR A 83 9.04 24.77 -0.72
N GLY A 84 9.60 25.74 -1.45
CA GLY A 84 9.08 27.11 -1.49
C GLY A 84 9.08 27.74 -0.09
N ARG A 85 7.90 28.09 0.42
CA ARG A 85 7.73 28.68 1.77
C ARG A 85 7.39 27.66 2.87
N ARG A 86 7.25 26.38 2.54
CA ARG A 86 6.81 25.34 3.49
C ARG A 86 7.94 24.40 3.86
N LYS A 87 8.02 24.06 5.15
CA LYS A 87 8.84 22.94 5.63
C LYS A 87 8.03 21.65 5.49
N ILE A 88 8.57 20.69 4.76
CA ILE A 88 7.95 19.39 4.52
C ILE A 88 8.88 18.31 5.07
N ARG A 89 8.31 17.27 5.68
CA ARG A 89 9.08 16.14 6.20
C ARG A 89 9.30 15.13 5.08
N SER A 90 10.56 14.96 4.68
CA SER A 90 11.00 13.94 3.73
C SER A 90 11.47 12.71 4.50
N TYR A 91 11.08 11.53 4.02
CA TYR A 91 11.41 10.24 4.62
C TYR A 91 12.31 9.44 3.68
N ARG A 92 13.30 8.72 4.21
CA ARG A 92 14.23 7.86 3.49
C ARG A 92 14.41 6.55 4.24
N LEU A 93 14.53 5.42 3.54
CA LEU A 93 14.89 4.15 4.19
C LEU A 93 16.30 4.22 4.78
N THR A 94 16.48 3.60 5.94
CA THR A 94 17.80 3.29 6.49
C THR A 94 18.27 1.95 5.92
N GLY A 95 19.52 1.54 6.19
CA GLY A 95 19.97 0.18 5.84
C GLY A 95 19.09 -0.92 6.44
N LYS A 96 18.57 -0.71 7.66
CA LYS A 96 17.57 -1.60 8.28
C LYS A 96 16.25 -1.61 7.50
N GLY A 97 15.82 -0.46 7.00
CA GLY A 97 14.66 -0.29 6.12
C GLY A 97 14.77 -1.03 4.81
N GLU A 98 15.93 -0.95 4.15
CA GLU A 98 16.19 -1.70 2.91
C GLU A 98 16.11 -3.21 3.15
N THR A 99 16.70 -3.73 4.23
CA THR A 99 16.57 -5.15 4.60
C THR A 99 15.09 -5.56 4.80
N LEU A 100 14.25 -4.69 5.36
CA LEU A 100 12.81 -4.96 5.48
C LEU A 100 12.15 -5.07 4.10
N VAL A 101 12.51 -4.20 3.15
CA VAL A 101 12.00 -4.27 1.77
C VAL A 101 12.44 -5.57 1.10
N HIS A 102 13.68 -6.01 1.30
CA HIS A 102 14.16 -7.29 0.79
C HIS A 102 13.36 -8.47 1.35
N LYS A 103 13.08 -8.50 2.66
CA LYS A 103 12.22 -9.54 3.26
C LYS A 103 10.81 -9.54 2.69
N VAL A 104 10.23 -8.36 2.49
CA VAL A 104 8.91 -8.24 1.84
C VAL A 104 8.98 -8.80 0.42
N ARG A 105 10.05 -8.50 -0.34
CA ARG A 105 10.26 -9.02 -1.70
C ARG A 105 10.40 -10.54 -1.73
N GLU A 106 11.10 -11.14 -0.77
CA GLU A 106 11.28 -12.59 -0.67
C GLU A 106 9.95 -13.32 -0.49
N LEU A 107 8.98 -12.73 0.21
CA LEU A 107 7.63 -13.31 0.30
C LEU A 107 7.06 -13.56 -1.09
N PHE A 108 7.26 -12.63 -2.04
CA PHE A 108 6.81 -12.73 -3.43
C PHE A 108 7.58 -13.72 -4.31
N THR A 109 8.59 -14.41 -3.77
CA THR A 109 9.37 -15.43 -4.50
C THR A 109 9.01 -16.87 -4.09
N GLN A 110 8.20 -17.03 -3.04
CA GLN A 110 7.66 -18.32 -2.56
C GLN A 110 6.36 -18.68 -3.32
N PRO A 111 5.55 -19.71 -2.95
CA PRO A 111 4.34 -20.10 -3.70
C PRO A 111 3.34 -18.97 -3.98
N ILE A 112 3.44 -17.86 -3.25
CA ILE A 112 2.67 -16.64 -3.54
C ILE A 112 2.96 -16.08 -4.94
N ARG A 113 4.14 -16.32 -5.53
CA ARG A 113 4.46 -15.92 -6.90
C ARG A 113 3.45 -16.51 -7.88
N GLU A 114 3.20 -17.81 -7.76
CA GLU A 114 2.25 -18.53 -8.60
C GLU A 114 0.83 -18.03 -8.38
N PHE A 115 0.46 -17.71 -7.13
CA PHE A 115 -0.81 -17.05 -6.83
C PHE A 115 -0.94 -15.69 -7.54
N PHE A 116 0.08 -14.84 -7.50
CA PHE A 116 0.04 -13.54 -8.19
C PHE A 116 0.04 -13.69 -9.71
N LEU A 117 0.80 -14.64 -10.26
CA LEU A 117 0.75 -14.94 -11.69
C LEU A 117 -0.65 -15.40 -12.09
N TYR A 118 -1.28 -16.29 -11.32
CA TYR A 118 -2.68 -16.68 -11.54
C TYR A 118 -3.65 -15.48 -11.51
N LEU A 119 -3.43 -14.50 -10.63
CA LEU A 119 -4.26 -13.29 -10.58
C LEU A 119 -4.03 -12.32 -11.75
N ILE A 120 -2.82 -12.32 -12.33
CA ILE A 120 -2.42 -11.41 -13.41
C ILE A 120 -2.74 -12.02 -14.78
N ASP A 121 -2.63 -13.34 -14.90
CA ASP A 121 -2.84 -14.06 -16.15
C ASP A 121 -4.33 -14.08 -16.48
N LYS A 122 -4.73 -13.19 -17.40
CA LYS A 122 -6.02 -13.30 -18.07
C LYS A 122 -5.97 -14.59 -18.90
N LYS A 123 -6.55 -15.67 -18.39
CA LYS A 123 -7.14 -16.66 -19.30
C LYS A 123 -8.26 -15.96 -20.06
N GLU A 124 -7.96 -15.55 -21.29
CA GLU A 124 -8.97 -15.41 -22.34
C GLU A 124 -9.62 -16.77 -22.62
#